data_AF-A0A9D1EI01-F1
#
_entry.id   AF-A0A9D1EI01-F1
#
_cell.length_a   1.000
_cell.length_b   1.000
_cell.length_c   1.000
_cell.angle_alpha   90.00
_cell.angle_beta   90.00
_cell.angle_gamma   90.00
#
_symmetry.space_group_name_H-M   'P 1'
#
loop_
_entity.id
_entity.type
_entity.pdbx_description
1 polymer ?
#
loop_
_entity_poly.entity_id
_entity_poly.type
_entity_poly.pdbx_seq_one_letter_code
_entity_poly.pdbx_strand_id
1 'polypeptide(L)'
;MNKWYIPDAYYPGVSQGDTYVSHEAVCFLNETRQEALVTLTLYFEDRDKMTGFSARVPAERTVHLRLDKLVGDQGQTIPKDTPYAIVLESETDLKVQYTRVDTTQPALAISTTMV
;
A
#
# COMPACT_ATOMS: atom_id res chain seq x y z
N MET A 1 -3.37 11.37 16.26
CA MET A 1 -3.53 10.33 15.22
C MET A 1 -3.96 10.93 13.88
N ASN A 2 -3.05 10.91 12.92
CA ASN A 2 -3.28 11.30 11.53
C ASN A 2 -3.88 10.11 10.75
N LYS A 3 -4.69 10.41 9.72
CA LYS A 3 -5.32 9.40 8.86
C LYS A 3 -5.26 9.80 7.40
N TRP A 4 -4.97 8.83 6.53
CA TRP A 4 -4.97 8.96 5.07
C TRP A 4 -5.85 7.89 4.45
N TYR A 5 -6.48 8.21 3.32
CA TYR A 5 -7.53 7.39 2.72
C TYR A 5 -7.23 7.14 1.25
N ILE A 6 -7.08 5.87 0.88
CA ILE A 6 -6.86 5.43 -0.50
C ILE A 6 -8.09 4.62 -0.91
N PRO A 7 -9.07 5.23 -1.59
CA PRO A 7 -10.33 4.55 -1.92
C PRO A 7 -10.23 3.55 -3.08
N ASP A 8 -9.19 3.65 -3.92
CA ASP A 8 -8.99 2.77 -5.08
C ASP A 8 -7.67 2.00 -4.93
N ALA A 9 -7.77 0.75 -4.47
CA ALA A 9 -6.70 -0.23 -4.45
C ALA A 9 -7.14 -1.54 -5.14
N TYR A 10 -6.26 -2.08 -5.98
CA TYR A 10 -6.44 -3.29 -6.78
C TYR A 10 -5.11 -3.62 -7.46
N TYR A 11 -4.71 -4.88 -7.49
CA TYR A 11 -3.67 -5.32 -8.42
C TYR A 11 -3.99 -6.69 -8.99
N PRO A 12 -3.72 -6.88 -10.29
CA PRO A 12 -4.05 -8.12 -10.96
C PRO A 12 -3.13 -9.27 -10.54
N GLY A 13 -3.67 -10.48 -10.53
CA GLY A 13 -2.94 -11.72 -10.28
C GLY A 13 -2.00 -12.13 -11.40
N VAL A 14 -2.18 -11.54 -12.58
CA VAL A 14 -1.43 -11.82 -13.81
C VAL A 14 -0.40 -10.71 -14.08
N SER A 15 0.76 -11.10 -14.61
CA SER A 15 1.82 -10.20 -15.08
C SER A 15 2.45 -10.81 -16.33
N GLN A 16 2.76 -10.00 -17.36
CA GLN A 16 3.33 -10.47 -18.63
C GLN A 16 4.87 -10.43 -18.69
N GLY A 17 5.56 -10.03 -17.62
CA GLY A 17 7.03 -9.99 -17.57
C GLY A 17 7.63 -10.81 -16.44
N ASP A 18 8.76 -11.47 -16.71
CA ASP A 18 9.50 -12.27 -15.73
C ASP A 18 10.15 -11.40 -14.64
N THR A 19 10.50 -10.16 -14.98
CA THR A 19 11.20 -9.22 -14.08
C THR A 19 10.26 -8.25 -13.35
N TYR A 20 9.14 -7.88 -13.99
CA TYR A 20 8.25 -6.83 -13.49
C TYR A 20 6.83 -7.36 -13.29
N VAL A 21 6.40 -7.38 -12.03
CA VAL A 21 5.06 -7.80 -11.62
C VAL A 21 4.15 -6.60 -11.39
N SER A 22 2.87 -6.77 -11.71
CA SER A 22 1.81 -5.85 -11.32
C SER A 22 1.78 -5.74 -9.80
N HIS A 23 1.78 -4.51 -9.29
CA HIS A 23 1.78 -4.27 -7.86
C HIS A 23 1.31 -2.86 -7.54
N GLU A 24 1.05 -2.68 -6.26
CA GLU A 24 0.80 -1.39 -5.65
C GLU A 24 1.90 -1.07 -4.67
N ALA A 25 2.12 0.23 -4.49
CA ALA A 25 2.99 0.75 -3.46
C ALA A 25 2.33 1.93 -2.75
N VAL A 26 2.40 1.91 -1.42
CA VAL A 26 2.18 3.11 -0.60
C VAL A 26 3.54 3.66 -0.24
N CYS A 27 3.87 4.81 -0.78
CA CYS A 27 5.12 5.50 -0.55
C CYS A 27 4.95 6.52 0.57
N PHE A 28 5.83 6.46 1.56
CA PHE A 28 5.85 7.36 2.71
C PHE A 28 7.11 8.20 2.67
N LEU A 29 6.99 9.49 2.98
CA LEU A 29 8.10 10.33 3.40
C LEU A 29 7.89 10.75 4.85
N ASN A 30 8.84 10.39 5.70
CA ASN A 30 8.93 10.85 7.08
C ASN A 30 10.00 11.93 7.18
N GLU A 31 9.58 13.20 7.21
CA GLU A 31 10.48 14.35 7.37
C GLU A 31 10.78 14.64 8.85
N THR A 32 10.14 13.92 9.76
CA THR A 32 10.29 14.12 11.20
C THR A 32 11.50 13.38 11.76
N ARG A 33 11.89 13.75 12.98
CA ARG A 33 12.99 13.10 13.72
C ARG A 33 12.56 11.87 14.53
N GLN A 34 11.32 11.42 14.36
CA GLN A 34 10.76 10.27 15.09
C GLN A 34 10.45 9.16 14.10
N GLU A 35 10.74 7.91 14.46
CA GLU A 35 10.25 6.76 13.68
C GLU A 35 8.71 6.73 13.72
N ALA A 36 8.08 6.50 12.57
CA ALA A 36 6.65 6.34 12.48
C ALA A 36 6.30 4.86 12.36
N LEU A 37 5.34 4.41 13.18
CA LEU A 37 4.60 3.18 12.94
C LEU A 37 3.31 3.53 12.22
N VAL A 38 3.12 2.97 11.03
CA VAL A 38 1.90 3.12 10.23
C VAL A 38 1.12 1.83 10.29
N THR A 39 -0.15 1.91 10.64
CA THR A 39 -1.08 0.77 10.57
C THR A 39 -1.96 0.89 9.33
N LEU A 40 -2.30 -0.25 8.72
CA LEU A 40 -3.13 -0.31 7.54
C LEU A 40 -4.38 -1.14 7.84
N THR A 41 -5.55 -0.61 7.47
CA THR A 41 -6.82 -1.33 7.47
C THR A 41 -7.39 -1.38 6.06
N LEU A 42 -7.71 -2.58 5.59
CA LEU A 42 -8.23 -2.80 4.24
C LEU A 42 -9.74 -3.03 4.31
N TYR A 43 -10.50 -2.29 3.53
CA TYR A 43 -11.96 -2.40 3.42
C TYR A 43 -12.32 -3.01 2.08
N PHE A 44 -13.29 -3.94 2.08
CA PHE A 44 -13.72 -4.69 0.91
C PHE A 44 -15.20 -4.42 0.62
N GLU A 45 -15.63 -4.69 -0.61
CA GLU A 45 -17.01 -4.50 -1.04
C GLU A 45 -17.97 -5.57 -0.49
N ASP A 46 -17.46 -6.76 -0.19
CA ASP A 46 -18.27 -7.98 -0.02
C ASP A 46 -18.03 -8.72 1.31
N ARG A 47 -17.15 -8.21 2.18
CA ARG A 47 -16.74 -8.87 3.44
C ARG A 47 -16.20 -7.89 4.47
N ASP A 48 -16.01 -8.38 5.69
CA ASP A 48 -15.39 -7.60 6.76
C ASP A 48 -13.98 -7.12 6.41
N LYS A 49 -13.63 -5.95 6.96
CA LYS A 49 -12.30 -5.34 6.81
C LYS A 49 -11.19 -6.25 7.34
N MET A 50 -10.01 -6.15 6.73
CA MET A 50 -8.81 -6.85 7.18
C MET A 50 -7.86 -5.89 7.90
N THR A 51 -7.38 -6.31 9.07
CA THR A 51 -6.46 -5.55 9.93
C THR A 51 -5.17 -6.33 10.17
N GLY A 52 -4.27 -5.80 11.01
CA GLY A 52 -3.05 -6.51 11.41
C GLY A 52 -1.83 -6.22 10.51
N PHE A 53 -1.96 -5.26 9.59
CA PHE A 53 -0.87 -4.81 8.74
C PHE A 53 -0.21 -3.56 9.31
N SER A 54 1.12 -3.51 9.25
CA SER A 54 1.87 -2.32 9.67
C SER A 54 3.17 -2.15 8.88
N ALA A 55 3.68 -0.93 8.88
CA ALA A 55 4.99 -0.58 8.32
C ALA A 55 5.70 0.42 9.24
N ARG A 56 7.03 0.28 9.33
CA ARG A 56 7.88 1.27 10.00
C ARG A 56 8.51 2.20 8.98
N VAL A 57 8.42 3.50 9.22
CA VAL A 57 9.07 4.53 8.41
C VAL A 57 10.07 5.26 9.31
N PRO A 58 11.37 4.98 9.18
CA PRO A 58 12.39 5.60 10.02
C PRO A 58 12.36 7.13 9.93
N ALA A 59 12.87 7.79 10.97
CA ALA A 59 13.05 9.24 10.98
C ALA A 59 13.89 9.72 9.78
N GLU A 60 13.48 10.83 9.17
CA GLU A 60 14.17 11.46 8.02
C GLU A 60 14.41 10.49 6.85
N ARG A 61 13.48 9.57 6.56
CA ARG A 61 13.58 8.57 5.49
C ARG A 61 12.30 8.43 4.67
N THR A 62 12.45 7.83 3.49
CA THR A 62 11.35 7.34 2.66
C THR A 62 11.24 5.82 2.74
N VAL A 63 10.01 5.29 2.64
CA VAL A 63 9.72 3.86 2.50
C VAL A 63 8.69 3.67 1.40
N HIS A 64 9.02 2.85 0.40
CA HIS A 64 8.11 2.43 -0.66
C HIS A 64 7.53 1.06 -0.30
N LEU A 65 6.39 1.05 0.39
CA LEU A 65 5.78 -0.16 0.91
C LEU A 65 5.08 -0.93 -0.21
N ARG A 66 5.67 -2.05 -0.62
CA ARG A 66 5.11 -2.99 -1.60
C ARG A 66 3.96 -3.78 -0.99
N LEU A 67 2.73 -3.52 -1.44
CA LEU A 67 1.52 -4.17 -0.91
C LEU A 67 1.47 -5.67 -1.25
N ASP A 68 1.99 -6.06 -2.40
CA ASP A 68 2.11 -7.46 -2.84
C ASP A 68 3.11 -8.28 -2.01
N LYS A 69 3.98 -7.61 -1.24
CA LYS A 69 4.98 -8.25 -0.35
C LYS A 69 4.64 -8.07 1.12
N LEU A 70 3.56 -7.37 1.44
CA LEU A 70 3.18 -7.07 2.81
C LEU A 70 2.53 -8.30 3.44
N VAL A 71 3.03 -8.68 4.61
CA VAL A 71 2.50 -9.77 5.41
C VAL A 71 2.03 -9.20 6.74
N GLY A 72 0.80 -9.52 7.12
CA GLY A 72 0.22 -9.12 8.39
C GLY A 72 0.74 -9.94 9.58
N ASP A 73 0.36 -9.53 10.77
CA ASP A 73 0.72 -10.15 12.05
C ASP A 73 0.33 -11.64 12.20
N GLN A 74 -0.72 -12.09 11.50
CA GLN A 74 -1.18 -13.48 11.47
C GLN A 74 -0.73 -14.22 10.19
N GLY A 75 0.19 -13.65 9.42
CA GLY A 75 0.68 -14.25 8.17
C GLY A 75 -0.23 -14.03 6.96
N GLN A 76 -1.30 -13.25 7.10
CA GLN A 76 -2.21 -12.89 6.02
C GLN A 76 -1.52 -11.99 4.98
N THR A 77 -1.88 -12.18 3.71
CA THR A 77 -1.43 -11.36 2.58
C THR A 77 -2.60 -10.62 1.96
N ILE A 78 -2.30 -9.54 1.25
CA ILE A 78 -3.32 -8.78 0.52
C ILE A 78 -3.80 -9.63 -0.69
N PRO A 79 -5.12 -9.77 -0.90
CA PRO A 79 -5.64 -10.56 -2.01
C PRO A 79 -5.41 -9.85 -3.35
N LYS A 80 -5.05 -10.64 -4.37
CA LYS A 80 -4.99 -10.18 -5.76
C LYS A 80 -6.38 -10.21 -6.41
N ASP A 81 -6.53 -9.53 -7.54
CA ASP A 81 -7.78 -9.51 -8.34
C ASP A 81 -9.02 -9.14 -7.51
N THR A 82 -8.83 -8.34 -6.46
CA THR A 82 -9.88 -7.96 -5.50
C THR A 82 -9.81 -6.45 -5.32
N PRO A 83 -10.90 -5.70 -5.57
CA PRO A 83 -10.95 -4.27 -5.26
C PRO A 83 -11.04 -4.06 -3.74
N TYR A 84 -10.33 -3.08 -3.23
CA TYR A 84 -10.34 -2.71 -1.83
C TYR A 84 -9.96 -1.24 -1.63
N ALA A 85 -10.22 -0.71 -0.43
CA ALA A 85 -9.76 0.60 0.01
C ALA A 85 -8.81 0.44 1.20
N ILE A 86 -7.93 1.42 1.42
CA ILE A 86 -6.94 1.42 2.50
C ILE A 86 -7.14 2.66 3.36
N VAL A 87 -7.23 2.45 4.66
CA VAL A 87 -7.05 3.50 5.67
C VAL A 87 -5.69 3.31 6.32
N LEU A 88 -4.88 4.37 6.31
CA LEU A 88 -3.57 4.43 6.93
C LEU A 88 -3.66 5.29 8.18
N GLU A 89 -3.08 4.85 9.29
CA GLU A 89 -3.09 5.61 10.54
C GLU A 89 -1.70 5.63 11.20
N SER A 90 -1.26 6.81 11.66
CA SER A 90 -0.02 7.00 12.41
C SER A 90 -0.11 8.19 13.36
N GLU A 91 0.65 8.18 14.45
CA GLU A 91 0.78 9.37 15.31
C GLU A 91 1.72 10.43 14.71
N THR A 92 2.66 10.01 13.87
CA THR A 92 3.59 10.91 13.16
C THR A 92 2.92 11.44 11.90
N ASP A 93 3.09 12.74 11.59
CA ASP A 93 2.65 13.29 10.31
C ASP A 93 3.61 12.85 9.20
N LEU A 94 3.06 12.21 8.16
CA LEU A 94 3.80 11.67 7.03
C LEU A 94 3.25 12.25 5.73
N LYS A 95 4.09 12.32 4.69
CA LYS A 95 3.59 12.52 3.33
C LYS A 95 3.36 11.17 2.70
N VAL A 96 2.19 10.98 2.10
CA VAL A 96 1.75 9.71 1.57
C VAL A 96 1.42 9.86 0.09
N GLN A 97 1.96 8.93 -0.71
CA GLN A 97 1.65 8.82 -2.12
C GLN A 97 1.28 7.37 -2.42
N TYR A 98 0.22 7.17 -3.18
CA TYR A 98 -0.16 5.86 -3.68
C TYR A 98 0.25 5.72 -5.14
N THR A 99 0.75 4.54 -5.53
CA THR A 99 1.11 4.21 -6.90
C THR A 99 0.68 2.79 -7.23
N ARG A 100 0.19 2.58 -8.46
CA ARG A 100 -0.05 1.26 -9.05
C ARG A 100 0.71 1.13 -10.35
N VAL A 101 1.28 -0.05 -10.57
CA VAL A 101 1.86 -0.47 -11.85
C VAL A 101 1.09 -1.68 -12.33
N ASP A 102 0.59 -1.61 -13.57
CA ASP A 102 -0.08 -2.70 -14.26
C ASP A 102 0.82 -3.22 -15.39
N THR A 103 1.18 -4.50 -15.31
CA THR A 103 2.00 -5.20 -16.29
C THR A 103 1.25 -6.35 -16.99
N THR A 104 -0.09 -6.32 -17.00
CA THR A 104 -0.93 -7.37 -17.62
C THR A 104 -0.84 -7.45 -19.14
N GLN A 105 -0.33 -6.40 -19.79
CA GLN A 105 -0.11 -6.31 -21.23
C GLN A 105 1.26 -5.67 -21.56
N PRO A 106 1.78 -5.80 -22.79
CA PRO A 106 3.08 -5.24 -23.16
C PRO A 106 3.20 -3.72 -22.98
N ALA A 107 2.09 -3.00 -23.21
CA ALA A 107 2.00 -1.58 -22.91
C ALA A 107 1.75 -1.39 -21.41
N LEU A 108 2.83 -1.12 -20.67
CA LEU A 108 2.80 -0.88 -19.23
C LEU A 108 1.94 0.36 -18.90
N ALA A 109 1.17 0.29 -17.81
CA ALA A 109 0.43 1.42 -17.29
C ALA A 109 0.86 1.72 -15.85
N ILE A 110 0.93 3.01 -15.52
CA ILE A 110 1.23 3.51 -14.18
C ILE A 110 0.18 4.56 -13.82
N SER A 111 -0.30 4.52 -12.58
CA SER A 111 -1.15 5.56 -12.01
C SER A 111 -0.64 5.93 -10.61
N THR A 112 -0.74 7.21 -10.24
CA THR A 112 -0.34 7.68 -8.91
C THR A 112 -1.20 8.87 -8.47
N THR A 113 -1.35 9.02 -7.15
CA THR A 113 -1.98 10.20 -6.53
C THR A 113 -1.34 10.48 -5.18
N MET A 114 -1.32 11.76 -4.80
CA MET A 114 -1.07 12.16 -3.41
C MET A 114 -2.30 11.80 -2.57
N VAL A 115 -2.07 11.47 -1.29
CA VAL A 115 -3.10 11.04 -0.33
C VAL A 115 -3.14 12.00 0.85
#